data_AF-A0A959SK90-F1
#
_entry.id   AF-A0A959SK90-F1
#
_cell.length_a   1.000
_cell.length_b   1.000
_cell.length_c   1.000
_cell.angle_alpha   90.00
_cell.angle_beta   90.00
_cell.angle_gamma   90.00
#
_symmetry.space_group_name_H-M   'P 1'
#
loop_
_entity.id
_entity.type
_entity.pdbx_description
1 polymer ?
#
loop_
_entity_poly.entity_id
_entity_poly.type
_entity_poly.pdbx_seq_one_letter_code
_entity_poly.pdbx_strand_id
1 'polypeptide(L)'
;APLAGGTGLRYQFRFRIPGEGVCIVRPPQTSPTLYLNWSAASGPQLETSKTYEVEVRVSKDQGATWCVDGPDPACDPVPVTNWGKTCSVTIGTVVSAASESNSIATAGNGTFTMYPNPNRGDRLCISLTEVPSDVNTASVDIYDMTGKRVIARTIAILDDRINAAFDLNSSLTGGVYLVHITVGTKTRTERLVIQP
;
A
#
# COMPACT_ATOMS: atom_id res chain seq x y z
N ALA A 1 -23.59 -6.75 -12.89
CA ALA A 1 -24.00 -7.09 -11.51
C ALA A 1 -23.26 -8.35 -11.08
N PRO A 2 -22.74 -8.44 -9.85
CA PRO A 2 -22.21 -9.72 -9.35
C PRO A 2 -23.37 -10.73 -9.33
N LEU A 3 -23.15 -11.90 -9.93
CA LEU A 3 -24.10 -13.01 -9.89
C LEU A 3 -24.22 -13.44 -8.42
N ALA A 4 -25.43 -13.36 -7.87
CA ALA A 4 -25.73 -13.76 -6.50
C ALA A 4 -25.23 -15.19 -6.22
N GLY A 5 -24.67 -15.39 -5.04
CA GLY A 5 -23.91 -16.57 -4.62
C GLY A 5 -24.67 -17.90 -4.73
N GLY A 6 -24.61 -18.53 -5.91
CA GLY A 6 -24.89 -19.95 -6.03
C GLY A 6 -23.75 -20.76 -5.41
N THR A 7 -24.06 -21.85 -4.71
CA THR A 7 -23.09 -22.77 -4.08
C THR A 7 -22.08 -23.38 -5.06
N GLY A 8 -22.36 -23.30 -6.36
CA GLY A 8 -21.50 -23.74 -7.46
C GLY A 8 -20.48 -22.72 -7.97
N LEU A 9 -20.52 -21.45 -7.54
CA LEU A 9 -19.59 -20.44 -8.05
C LEU A 9 -18.17 -20.69 -7.56
N ARG A 10 -17.20 -20.60 -8.47
CA ARG A 10 -15.77 -20.54 -8.14
C ARG A 10 -15.12 -19.36 -8.87
N TYR A 11 -14.18 -18.72 -8.19
CA TYR A 11 -13.38 -17.62 -8.70
C TYR A 11 -11.92 -18.06 -8.73
N GLN A 12 -11.18 -17.71 -9.78
CA GLN A 12 -9.76 -18.00 -9.84
C GLN A 12 -8.99 -16.76 -10.28
N PHE A 13 -7.87 -16.52 -9.59
CA PHE A 13 -7.06 -15.32 -9.75
C PHE A 13 -5.72 -15.71 -10.36
N ARG A 14 -5.28 -14.96 -11.36
CA ARG A 14 -3.97 -15.11 -12.00
C ARG A 14 -3.19 -13.81 -11.88
N PHE A 15 -1.95 -13.91 -11.42
CA PHE A 15 -0.99 -12.82 -11.27
C PHE A 15 0.13 -13.04 -12.27
N ARG A 16 0.41 -12.06 -13.13
CA ARG A 16 1.42 -12.18 -14.19
C ARG A 16 2.36 -10.99 -14.22
N ILE A 17 3.59 -11.25 -14.63
CA ILE A 17 4.53 -10.24 -15.09
C ILE A 17 5.08 -10.74 -16.43
N PRO A 18 4.42 -10.43 -17.56
CA PRO A 18 4.80 -11.01 -18.86
C PRO A 18 6.26 -10.75 -19.23
N GLY A 19 6.77 -9.55 -18.93
CA GLY A 19 8.17 -9.17 -19.19
C GLY A 19 9.21 -9.93 -18.34
N GLU A 20 8.78 -10.62 -17.28
CA GLU A 20 9.64 -11.39 -16.39
C GLU A 20 9.32 -12.90 -16.43
N GLY A 21 8.37 -13.33 -17.27
CA GLY A 21 7.92 -14.72 -17.33
C GLY A 21 7.21 -15.21 -16.05
N VAL A 22 6.81 -14.31 -15.15
CA VAL A 22 6.12 -14.68 -13.90
C VAL A 22 4.66 -14.94 -14.19
N CYS A 23 4.15 -16.09 -13.74
CA CYS A 23 2.73 -16.43 -13.78
C CYS A 23 2.35 -17.29 -12.58
N ILE A 24 1.46 -16.77 -11.74
CA ILE A 24 1.01 -17.41 -10.51
C ILE A 24 -0.51 -17.52 -10.56
N VAL A 25 -1.03 -18.74 -10.62
CA VAL A 25 -2.46 -19.02 -10.55
C VAL A 25 -2.80 -19.46 -9.13
N ARG A 26 -3.77 -18.78 -8.51
CA ARG A 26 -4.26 -19.13 -7.18
C ARG A 26 -5.26 -20.28 -7.23
N PRO A 27 -5.39 -21.06 -6.15
CA PRO A 27 -6.45 -22.06 -6.04
C PRO A 27 -7.85 -21.44 -6.21
N PRO A 28 -8.83 -22.18 -6.75
CA PRO A 28 -10.22 -21.72 -6.83
C PRO A 28 -10.78 -21.28 -5.48
N GLN A 29 -11.40 -20.10 -5.45
CA GLN A 29 -12.05 -19.48 -4.29
C GLN A 29 -13.57 -19.59 -4.40
N THR A 30 -14.25 -19.69 -3.27
CA THR A 30 -15.72 -19.61 -3.20
C THR A 30 -16.22 -18.16 -3.12
N SER A 31 -15.31 -17.21 -2.93
CA SER A 31 -15.59 -15.77 -2.82
C SER A 31 -14.99 -15.00 -4.01
N PRO A 32 -15.63 -13.91 -4.47
CA PRO A 32 -15.03 -12.98 -5.42
C PRO A 32 -13.88 -12.15 -4.83
N THR A 33 -13.58 -12.30 -3.54
CA THR A 33 -12.46 -11.67 -2.85
C THR A 33 -11.37 -12.70 -2.59
N LEU A 34 -10.13 -12.39 -2.98
CA LEU A 34 -8.94 -13.16 -2.62
C LEU A 34 -8.23 -12.51 -1.44
N TYR A 35 -8.07 -13.27 -0.36
CA TYR A 35 -7.19 -12.88 0.75
C TYR A 35 -5.76 -13.33 0.45
N LEU A 36 -4.80 -12.40 0.50
CA LEU A 36 -3.38 -12.69 0.32
C LEU A 36 -2.79 -13.23 1.64
N ASN A 37 -3.12 -14.47 1.98
CA ASN A 37 -2.46 -15.20 3.06
C ASN A 37 -1.22 -15.92 2.49
N TRP A 38 -0.05 -15.73 3.08
CA TRP A 38 1.22 -16.23 2.51
C TRP A 38 1.54 -17.66 2.91
N SER A 39 0.60 -18.58 2.67
CA SER A 39 0.72 -19.99 3.06
C SER A 39 1.13 -20.89 1.89
N ALA A 40 1.71 -22.06 2.17
CA ALA A 40 1.96 -23.07 1.14
C ALA A 40 0.67 -23.50 0.42
N ALA A 41 -0.49 -23.46 1.09
CA ALA A 41 -1.78 -23.84 0.53
C ALA A 41 -2.36 -22.79 -0.45
N SER A 42 -1.94 -21.53 -0.36
CA SER A 42 -2.40 -20.46 -1.24
C SER A 42 -1.51 -20.26 -2.47
N GLY A 43 -0.36 -20.94 -2.55
CA GLY A 43 0.60 -20.90 -3.66
C GLY A 43 1.78 -19.95 -3.41
N PRO A 44 2.69 -19.79 -4.39
CA PRO A 44 3.88 -18.96 -4.26
C PRO A 44 3.60 -17.55 -3.73
N GLN A 45 4.49 -17.02 -2.89
CA GLN A 45 4.38 -15.66 -2.40
C GLN A 45 4.59 -14.68 -3.55
N LEU A 46 3.89 -13.55 -3.51
CA LEU A 46 4.16 -12.46 -4.46
C LEU A 46 5.36 -11.68 -3.93
N GLU A 47 6.29 -11.38 -4.83
CA GLU A 47 7.46 -10.58 -4.51
C GLU A 47 7.09 -9.12 -4.30
N THR A 48 7.80 -8.50 -3.36
CA THR A 48 7.71 -7.07 -3.11
C THR A 48 8.28 -6.24 -4.25
N SER A 49 7.81 -5.00 -4.39
CA SER A 49 8.24 -4.04 -5.41
C SER A 49 7.99 -4.50 -6.85
N LYS A 50 7.13 -5.52 -7.02
CA LYS A 50 6.66 -6.00 -8.31
C LYS A 50 5.24 -5.52 -8.58
N THR A 51 4.96 -5.21 -9.84
CA THR A 51 3.63 -4.90 -10.33
C THR A 51 3.13 -6.07 -11.18
N TYR A 52 2.06 -6.70 -10.72
CA TYR A 52 1.42 -7.82 -11.38
C TYR A 52 0.22 -7.35 -12.20
N GLU A 53 0.07 -7.91 -13.38
CA GLU A 53 -1.19 -7.95 -14.11
C GLU A 53 -2.07 -9.02 -13.49
N VAL A 54 -3.20 -8.60 -12.91
CA VAL A 54 -4.14 -9.48 -12.22
C VAL A 54 -5.40 -9.64 -13.04
N GLU A 55 -5.80 -10.90 -13.21
CA GLU A 55 -6.99 -11.28 -13.96
C GLU A 55 -7.81 -12.29 -13.14
N VAL A 56 -9.13 -12.28 -13.36
CA VAL A 56 -10.07 -13.13 -12.62
C VAL A 56 -10.98 -13.86 -13.59
N ARG A 57 -11.11 -15.18 -13.41
CA ARG A 57 -12.12 -15.99 -14.09
C ARG A 57 -13.14 -16.56 -13.13
N VAL A 58 -14.31 -16.92 -13.67
CA VAL A 58 -15.43 -17.48 -12.90
C VAL A 58 -15.86 -18.81 -13.50
N SER A 59 -16.19 -19.76 -12.63
CA SER A 59 -16.85 -21.02 -12.94
C SER A 59 -18.22 -21.04 -12.26
N LYS A 60 -19.20 -21.67 -12.91
CA LYS A 60 -20.58 -21.83 -12.41
C LYS A 60 -20.88 -23.26 -11.92
N ASP A 61 -19.95 -24.18 -12.11
CA ASP A 61 -20.12 -25.63 -11.95
C ASP A 61 -19.00 -26.22 -11.07
N GLN A 62 -18.69 -25.53 -9.97
CA GLN A 62 -17.71 -25.97 -8.96
C GLN A 62 -16.27 -26.11 -9.47
N GLY A 63 -15.92 -25.41 -10.56
CA GLY A 63 -14.59 -25.42 -11.16
C GLY A 63 -14.43 -26.43 -12.31
N ALA A 64 -15.51 -27.11 -12.74
CA ALA A 64 -15.45 -28.05 -13.85
C ALA A 64 -15.30 -27.34 -15.21
N THR A 65 -15.95 -26.20 -15.41
CA THR A 65 -15.80 -25.32 -16.58
C THR A 65 -15.65 -23.86 -16.16
N TRP A 66 -14.94 -23.09 -16.97
CA TRP A 66 -14.64 -21.68 -16.72
C TRP A 66 -15.18 -20.81 -17.85
N CYS A 67 -15.66 -19.60 -17.52
CA CYS A 67 -16.22 -18.68 -18.51
C CYS A 67 -15.18 -18.11 -19.50
N VAL A 68 -13.89 -18.36 -19.27
CA VAL A 68 -12.73 -17.88 -20.03
C VAL A 68 -11.60 -18.91 -19.92
N ASP A 69 -11.12 -19.36 -21.08
CA ASP A 69 -10.15 -20.43 -21.32
C ASP A 69 -10.41 -21.77 -20.64
N GLY A 70 -9.92 -22.83 -21.29
CA GLY A 70 -10.19 -24.23 -20.99
C GLY A 70 -9.86 -24.70 -19.56
N PRO A 71 -10.11 -25.98 -19.28
CA PRO A 71 -10.01 -26.55 -17.92
C PRO A 71 -8.62 -26.40 -17.30
N ASP A 72 -7.58 -26.18 -18.10
CA ASP A 72 -6.21 -26.03 -17.63
C ASP A 72 -5.90 -24.59 -17.17
N PRO A 73 -5.23 -24.42 -16.01
CA PRO A 73 -4.77 -23.13 -15.50
C PRO A 73 -3.54 -22.67 -16.28
N ALA A 74 -3.75 -22.39 -17.55
CA ALA A 74 -2.65 -22.32 -18.48
C ALA A 74 -2.04 -20.90 -18.43
N CYS A 75 -0.86 -20.81 -17.83
CA CYS A 75 0.11 -19.73 -18.07
C CYS A 75 0.64 -19.73 -19.51
N ASP A 76 0.21 -20.74 -20.29
CA ASP A 76 0.48 -20.98 -21.70
C ASP A 76 -0.80 -21.56 -22.32
N PRO A 77 -1.41 -20.89 -23.30
CA PRO A 77 -0.77 -20.97 -24.60
C PRO A 77 -0.43 -19.61 -25.16
N VAL A 78 0.54 -19.56 -26.07
CA VAL A 78 0.75 -18.41 -26.96
C VAL A 78 -0.30 -18.47 -28.09
N PRO A 79 -1.09 -17.41 -28.35
CA PRO A 79 -1.16 -16.15 -27.60
C PRO A 79 -1.92 -16.29 -26.29
N VAL A 80 -1.46 -15.62 -25.23
CA VAL A 80 -2.10 -15.73 -23.92
C VAL A 80 -3.48 -15.09 -23.99
N THR A 81 -4.50 -15.92 -23.82
CA THR A 81 -5.87 -15.43 -23.70
C THR A 81 -6.08 -14.84 -22.30
N ASN A 82 -6.64 -13.64 -22.28
CA ASN A 82 -6.94 -12.93 -21.04
C ASN A 82 -8.24 -13.47 -20.43
N TRP A 83 -8.20 -13.74 -19.12
CA TRP A 83 -9.38 -14.21 -18.38
C TRP A 83 -10.44 -13.11 -18.18
N GLY A 84 -10.11 -11.88 -18.48
CA GLY A 84 -11.06 -10.78 -18.39
C GLY A 84 -10.35 -9.44 -18.42
N LYS A 85 -10.89 -8.47 -17.69
CA LYS A 85 -10.20 -7.19 -17.51
C LYS A 85 -8.97 -7.38 -16.62
N THR A 86 -7.85 -6.85 -17.10
CA THR A 86 -6.59 -6.82 -16.36
C THR A 86 -6.55 -5.62 -15.42
N CYS A 87 -6.15 -5.86 -14.17
CA CYS A 87 -5.88 -4.82 -13.18
C CYS A 87 -4.41 -4.88 -12.75
N SER A 88 -3.73 -3.74 -12.74
CA SER A 88 -2.36 -3.68 -12.21
C SER A 88 -2.38 -3.61 -10.67
N VAL A 89 -1.65 -4.53 -10.03
CA VAL A 89 -1.51 -4.60 -8.57
C VAL A 89 -0.04 -4.56 -8.22
N THR A 90 0.37 -3.51 -7.52
CA THR A 90 1.74 -3.37 -7.02
C THR A 90 1.82 -3.90 -5.59
N ILE A 91 2.72 -4.85 -5.34
CA ILE A 91 2.99 -5.34 -3.99
C ILE A 91 4.02 -4.41 -3.36
N GLY A 92 3.55 -3.56 -2.45
CA GLY A 92 4.41 -2.64 -1.72
C GLY A 92 5.52 -3.36 -0.95
N THR A 93 6.61 -2.65 -0.67
CA THR A 93 7.60 -3.11 0.30
C THR A 93 7.10 -2.86 1.70
N VAL A 94 7.04 -3.92 2.49
CA VAL A 94 6.99 -3.79 3.95
C VAL A 94 8.42 -3.56 4.40
N VAL A 95 8.84 -2.30 4.42
CA VAL A 95 9.91 -1.93 5.34
C VAL A 95 9.41 -2.31 6.72
N SER A 96 10.05 -3.29 7.36
CA SER A 96 9.74 -3.74 8.71
C SER A 96 10.10 -2.62 9.70
N ALA A 97 9.31 -1.56 9.73
CA ALA A 97 9.16 -0.74 10.91
C ALA A 97 7.95 -1.33 11.64
N ALA A 98 8.19 -1.94 12.79
CA ALA A 98 7.12 -2.31 13.70
C ALA A 98 6.20 -1.08 13.94
N SER A 99 4.90 -1.36 14.03
CA SER A 99 3.79 -0.43 14.26
C SER A 99 3.02 -0.01 13.00
N GLU A 100 1.75 -0.39 13.03
CA GLU A 100 0.70 -0.22 12.04
C GLU A 100 0.61 1.22 11.51
N SER A 101 1.24 1.47 10.37
CA SER A 101 1.16 2.76 9.68
C SER A 101 -0.09 2.80 8.80
N ASN A 102 -1.15 3.43 9.32
CA ASN A 102 -2.34 3.81 8.55
C ASN A 102 -2.06 5.10 7.77
N SER A 103 -1.27 5.01 6.71
CA SER A 103 -1.00 6.14 5.81
C SER A 103 -2.20 6.41 4.91
N ILE A 104 -2.77 7.61 4.99
CA ILE A 104 -3.64 8.19 3.96
C ILE A 104 -2.78 9.19 3.21
N ALA A 105 -2.14 8.81 2.09
CA ALA A 105 -1.68 9.79 1.10
C ALA A 105 -1.22 9.18 -0.24
N THR A 106 -1.60 9.94 -1.27
CA THR A 106 -1.22 9.96 -2.68
C THR A 106 0.27 9.75 -2.95
N ALA A 107 0.54 8.96 -3.99
CA ALA A 107 1.86 8.65 -4.52
C ALA A 107 2.65 9.92 -4.92
N GLY A 108 3.54 10.35 -4.04
CA GLY A 108 4.78 11.00 -4.44
C GLY A 108 5.92 9.99 -4.33
N ASN A 109 6.93 10.09 -5.18
CA ASN A 109 8.19 9.36 -4.98
C ASN A 109 8.90 9.91 -3.72
N GLY A 110 9.40 9.00 -2.89
CA GLY A 110 9.89 9.22 -1.52
C GLY A 110 9.08 8.44 -0.48
N THR A 111 9.75 7.67 0.39
CA THR A 111 9.10 7.06 1.56
C THR A 111 9.11 8.09 2.69
N PHE A 112 7.92 8.53 3.11
CA PHE A 112 7.74 9.37 4.30
C PHE A 112 7.28 8.49 5.46
N THR A 113 7.92 8.63 6.62
CA THR A 113 7.66 7.81 7.80
C THR A 113 7.71 8.69 9.05
N MET A 114 6.86 8.35 10.03
CA MET A 114 6.74 9.10 11.27
C MET A 114 6.54 8.14 12.43
N TYR A 115 7.37 8.26 13.47
CA TYR A 115 7.37 7.35 14.60
C TYR A 115 7.83 8.02 15.92
N PRO A 116 7.37 7.53 17.09
CA PRO A 116 6.29 6.55 17.23
C PRO A 116 4.94 7.15 16.84
N ASN A 117 4.07 6.32 16.28
CA ASN A 117 2.67 6.64 15.97
C ASN A 117 1.84 5.37 16.20
N PRO A 118 1.01 5.27 17.27
CA PRO A 118 0.66 6.33 18.21
C PRO A 118 1.83 6.88 19.05
N ASN A 119 1.71 8.13 19.48
CA ASN A 119 2.73 8.90 20.20
C ASN A 119 2.20 9.34 21.58
N ARG A 120 3.07 9.51 22.59
CA ARG A 120 2.66 9.96 23.94
C ARG A 120 2.75 11.48 24.13
N GLY A 121 2.94 12.22 23.03
CA GLY A 121 3.12 13.67 23.05
C GLY A 121 4.52 14.09 23.50
N ASP A 122 5.49 13.19 23.58
CA ASP A 122 6.86 13.47 24.01
C ASP A 122 7.76 13.82 22.83
N ARG A 123 8.02 12.88 21.92
CA ARG A 123 8.97 13.07 20.83
C ARG A 123 8.43 12.45 19.55
N LEU A 124 8.56 13.18 18.44
CA LEU A 124 8.20 12.72 17.11
C LEU A 124 9.43 12.66 16.21
N CYS A 125 9.71 11.48 15.67
CA CYS A 125 10.73 11.29 14.64
C CYS A 125 10.08 11.26 13.27
N ILE A 126 10.70 11.94 12.31
CA ILE A 126 10.27 12.03 10.92
C ILE A 126 11.43 11.62 10.03
N SER A 127 11.17 10.71 9.09
CA SER A 127 12.11 10.32 8.06
C SER A 127 11.48 10.46 6.67
N LEU A 128 12.17 11.18 5.79
CA LEU A 128 11.81 11.33 4.38
C LEU A 128 13.01 10.99 3.51
N THR A 129 12.77 10.25 2.43
CA THR A 129 13.77 9.82 1.46
C THR A 129 13.44 10.36 0.07
N GLU A 130 14.44 10.36 -0.82
CA GLU A 130 14.31 10.82 -2.21
C GLU A 130 13.87 12.30 -2.31
N VAL A 131 14.47 13.14 -1.48
CA VAL A 131 14.25 14.58 -1.54
C VAL A 131 14.99 15.16 -2.76
N PRO A 132 14.36 16.00 -3.59
CA PRO A 132 15.06 16.66 -4.69
C PRO A 132 16.28 17.46 -4.22
N SER A 133 17.41 17.30 -4.89
CA SER A 133 18.69 17.91 -4.52
C SER A 133 18.74 19.44 -4.63
N ASP A 134 17.73 20.04 -5.27
CA ASP A 134 17.54 21.48 -5.40
C ASP A 134 16.81 22.12 -4.20
N VAL A 135 16.45 21.34 -3.17
CA VAL A 135 15.74 21.82 -1.98
C VAL A 135 16.55 21.54 -0.71
N ASN A 136 16.86 22.60 0.05
CA ASN A 136 17.70 22.48 1.25
C ASN A 136 16.91 22.47 2.57
N THR A 137 15.61 22.82 2.55
CA THR A 137 14.77 22.84 3.74
C THR A 137 13.38 22.26 3.50
N ALA A 138 12.79 21.66 4.55
CA ALA A 138 11.41 21.21 4.58
C ALA A 138 10.63 21.94 5.68
N SER A 139 9.35 22.25 5.42
CA SER A 139 8.39 22.69 6.45
C SER A 139 7.62 21.50 6.99
N VAL A 140 7.45 21.43 8.30
CA VAL A 140 6.55 20.48 8.97
C VAL A 140 5.57 21.26 9.82
N ASP A 141 4.29 21.15 9.46
CA ASP A 141 3.18 21.81 10.14
C ASP A 141 2.23 20.73 10.69
N ILE A 142 1.83 20.84 11.95
CA ILE A 142 0.85 19.94 12.58
C ILE A 142 -0.44 20.71 12.83
N TYR A 143 -1.55 20.12 12.42
CA TYR A 143 -2.90 20.65 12.54
C TYR A 143 -3.75 19.74 13.41
N ASP A 144 -4.58 20.32 14.26
CA ASP A 144 -5.67 19.57 14.90
C ASP A 144 -6.82 19.31 13.91
N MET A 145 -7.81 18.51 14.32
CA MET A 145 -8.97 18.18 13.46
C MET A 145 -9.89 19.36 13.15
N THR A 146 -9.71 20.52 13.81
CA THR A 146 -10.42 21.76 13.46
C THR A 146 -9.70 22.55 12.36
N GLY A 147 -8.51 22.10 11.94
CA GLY A 147 -7.66 22.78 10.97
C GLY A 147 -6.78 23.87 11.58
N LYS A 148 -6.74 24.00 12.92
CA LYS A 148 -5.84 24.94 13.58
C LYS A 148 -4.42 24.38 13.59
N ARG A 149 -3.46 25.17 13.11
CA ARG A 149 -2.04 24.83 13.20
C ARG A 149 -1.57 24.93 14.65
N VAL A 150 -1.12 23.80 15.20
CA VAL A 150 -0.65 23.68 16.59
C VAL A 150 0.88 23.64 16.70
N ILE A 151 1.58 23.15 15.67
CA ILE A 151 3.05 23.13 15.62
C ILE A 151 3.51 23.54 14.21
N ALA A 152 4.62 24.27 14.13
CA ALA A 152 5.31 24.60 12.89
C ALA A 152 6.82 24.47 13.11
N ARG A 153 7.51 23.74 12.24
CA ARG A 153 8.96 23.51 12.30
C ARG A 153 9.55 23.57 10.89
N THR A 154 10.78 24.06 10.79
CA THR A 154 11.58 23.98 9.57
C THR A 154 12.77 23.08 9.83
N ILE A 155 13.04 22.18 8.89
CA ILE A 155 14.07 21.14 9.01
C ILE A 155 15.05 21.30 7.85
N ALA A 156 16.34 21.21 8.13
CA ALA A 156 17.36 21.12 7.09
C ALA A 156 17.33 19.73 6.44
N ILE A 157 17.53 19.69 5.13
CA ILE A 157 17.72 18.46 4.37
C ILE A 157 19.22 18.20 4.28
N LEU A 158 19.65 16.98 4.63
CA LEU A 158 21.03 16.53 4.50
C LEU A 158 21.07 15.29 3.62
N ASP A 159 21.98 15.27 2.66
CA ASP A 159 22.22 14.13 1.75
C ASP A 159 20.92 13.62 1.09
N ASP A 160 20.11 14.54 0.56
CA ASP A 160 18.84 14.27 -0.12
C ASP A 160 17.81 13.49 0.74
N ARG A 161 17.96 13.58 2.07
CA ARG A 161 17.11 12.90 3.05
C ARG A 161 16.82 13.81 4.24
N ILE A 162 15.76 13.44 4.96
CA ILE A 162 15.43 14.02 6.25
C ILE A 162 15.41 12.88 7.25
N ASN A 163 16.10 13.07 8.37
CA ASN A 163 15.96 12.27 9.57
C ASN A 163 16.01 13.21 10.78
N ALA A 164 14.84 13.59 11.28
CA ALA A 164 14.72 14.63 12.30
C ALA A 164 13.85 14.16 13.45
N ALA A 165 14.20 14.60 14.65
CA ALA A 165 13.42 14.37 15.86
C ALA A 165 12.99 15.72 16.45
N PHE A 166 11.71 15.83 16.79
CA PHE A 166 11.12 17.00 17.44
C PHE A 166 10.66 16.62 18.83
N ASP A 167 10.99 17.47 19.79
CA ASP A 167 10.34 17.44 21.10
C ASP A 167 8.97 18.12 20.98
N LEU A 168 7.93 17.37 21.30
CA LEU A 168 6.55 17.83 21.37
C LEU A 168 6.24 18.44 22.75
N ASN A 169 7.09 18.23 23.76
CA ASN A 169 6.99 18.78 25.12
C ASN A 169 5.61 18.58 25.77
N SER A 170 4.91 17.49 25.43
CA SER A 170 3.53 17.23 25.85
C SER A 170 2.56 18.38 25.53
N SER A 171 2.87 19.18 24.51
CA SER A 171 2.05 20.33 24.11
C SER A 171 0.79 19.94 23.33
N LEU A 172 0.65 18.65 22.99
CA LEU A 172 -0.48 18.09 22.27
C LEU A 172 -1.34 17.24 23.22
N THR A 173 -2.63 17.48 23.20
CA THR A 173 -3.61 16.66 23.93
C THR A 173 -3.85 15.33 23.21
N GLY A 174 -4.34 14.32 23.93
CA GLY A 174 -4.76 13.06 23.31
C GLY A 174 -5.79 13.28 22.19
N GLY A 175 -5.55 12.71 21.02
CA GLY A 175 -6.38 12.96 19.84
C GLY A 175 -5.69 12.64 18.51
N VAL A 176 -6.37 12.99 17.42
CA VAL A 176 -5.86 12.83 16.05
C VAL A 176 -5.42 14.19 15.52
N TYR A 177 -4.30 14.20 14.82
CA TYR A 177 -3.70 15.37 14.18
C TYR A 177 -3.31 15.03 12.74
N LEU A 178 -3.23 16.06 11.90
CA LEU A 178 -2.69 15.97 10.55
C LEU A 178 -1.33 16.65 10.50
N VAL A 179 -0.34 15.94 9.98
CA VAL A 179 1.01 16.47 9.79
C VAL A 179 1.22 16.72 8.32
N HIS A 180 1.51 17.95 7.96
CA HIS A 180 1.87 18.36 6.62
C HIS A 180 3.38 18.53 6.55
N ILE A 181 4.03 17.77 5.66
CA ILE A 181 5.42 18.02 5.28
C ILE A 181 5.46 18.62 3.89
N THR A 182 6.11 19.77 3.75
CA THR A 182 6.29 20.47 2.47
C THR A 182 7.75 20.57 2.13
N VAL A 183 8.12 20.08 0.94
CA VAL A 183 9.47 20.09 0.39
C VAL A 183 9.40 20.69 -1.02
N GLY A 184 9.95 21.88 -1.19
CA GLY A 184 9.78 22.65 -2.42
C GLY A 184 8.29 22.90 -2.70
N THR A 185 7.79 22.40 -3.83
CA THR A 185 6.37 22.51 -4.24
C THR A 185 5.52 21.29 -3.86
N LYS A 186 6.12 20.26 -3.28
CA LYS A 186 5.42 19.01 -2.93
C LYS A 186 5.03 19.04 -1.46
N THR A 187 3.75 18.78 -1.19
CA THR A 187 3.24 18.59 0.18
C THR A 187 2.71 17.18 0.33
N ARG A 188 3.00 16.56 1.48
CA ARG A 188 2.36 15.31 1.92
C ARG A 188 1.69 15.50 3.27
N THR A 189 0.63 14.74 3.48
CA THR A 189 -0.16 14.75 4.70
C THR A 189 -0.13 13.35 5.31
N GLU A 190 0.17 13.25 6.60
CA GLU A 190 0.04 12.00 7.36
C GLU A 190 -0.77 12.21 8.63
N ARG A 191 -1.39 11.12 9.11
CA ARG A 191 -2.15 11.11 10.36
C ARG A 191 -1.23 10.81 11.54
N LEU A 192 -1.23 11.68 12.55
CA LEU A 192 -0.58 11.46 13.85
C LEU A 192 -1.64 11.21 14.93
N VAL A 193 -1.45 10.16 15.73
CA VAL A 193 -2.31 9.84 16.88
C VAL A 193 -1.54 10.10 18.16
N ILE A 194 -2.04 11.00 19.01
CA ILE A 194 -1.53 11.23 20.36
C ILE A 194 -2.40 10.44 21.35
N GLN A 195 -1.76 9.63 22.19
CA GLN A 195 -2.39 8.95 23.30
C GLN A 195 -2.08 9.68 24.61
N PRO A 196 -3.07 9.80 25.52
CA PRO A 196 -2.85 10.33 26.87
C PRO A 196 -1.93 9.44 27.72
#